data_AF-N6URB3-F1
#
_entry.id   AF-N6URB3-F1
#
_cell.length_a   1.000
_cell.length_b   1.000
_cell.length_c   1.000
_cell.angle_alpha   90.00
_cell.angle_beta   90.00
_cell.angle_gamma   90.00
#
_symmetry.space_group_name_H-M   'P 1'
#
loop_
_entity.id
_entity.type
_entity.pdbx_description
1 polymer ?
#
loop_
_entity_poly.entity_id
_entity_poly.type
_entity_poly.pdbx_seq_one_letter_code
_entity_poly.pdbx_strand_id
1 'polypeptide(L)'
;TNVNPVRLRSANGIRSSPWKSPSNTFTFPTQPQPVTPVTDNFFDPSEVFNSFPHIYSFAGSDPEPAFSSLDEKNTKVRENNQNDLNFDEETKIGCDDQCDDQGCFGKGPTKCIACRYKRMDSEQGECKPCHEACETCTGPDQKSCLACAPGHVRVVDLDICLQQCPEGYFEHFADRTCIPCQPNCAGCQDRPDHCTSCDHHLLLYQNKCLASCPTNTFETDDYRCAPCHESCETCTGSNSSQCIRCPSGRFWYEGRCIGECPAHHFADYNQRECIECPPGCSECNASTCISCLDDWKVNIKGRCQTQTSDKCDV
;
A
#
# COMPACT_ATOMS: atom_id res chain seq x y z
N THR A 1 26.39 -0.33 45.09
CA THR A 1 27.01 0.12 43.83
C THR A 1 26.06 1.10 43.17
N ASN A 2 26.36 2.38 43.28
CA ASN A 2 25.48 3.48 42.92
C ASN A 2 26.13 4.19 41.71
N VAL A 3 25.46 4.28 40.57
CA VAL A 3 26.02 4.90 39.35
C VAL A 3 25.01 5.91 38.83
N ASN A 4 25.36 7.19 38.97
CA ASN A 4 24.64 8.34 38.44
C ASN A 4 24.79 8.44 36.90
N PRO A 5 23.76 8.84 36.15
CA PRO A 5 23.89 9.14 34.73
C PRO A 5 24.49 10.53 34.47
N VAL A 6 25.46 10.58 33.56
CA VAL A 6 26.20 11.79 33.14
C VAL A 6 25.34 12.68 32.24
N ARG A 7 25.30 13.97 32.57
CA ARG A 7 24.63 15.05 31.84
C ARG A 7 25.65 15.72 30.91
N LEU A 8 25.50 15.63 29.59
CA LEU A 8 26.39 16.31 28.65
C LEU A 8 25.88 17.74 28.39
N ARG A 9 26.75 18.73 28.65
CA ARG A 9 26.54 20.16 28.38
C ARG A 9 26.97 20.51 26.96
N SER A 10 26.22 21.46 26.38
CA SER A 10 26.47 22.14 25.12
C SER A 10 27.73 23.02 25.19
N ALA A 11 28.56 22.99 24.15
CA ALA A 11 29.68 23.93 23.95
C ALA A 11 29.55 24.57 22.56
N ASN A 12 29.45 25.90 22.55
CA ASN A 12 29.41 26.75 21.37
C ASN A 12 30.82 27.14 20.89
N GLY A 13 30.98 27.26 19.57
CA GLY A 13 32.04 27.98 18.85
C GLY A 13 33.25 27.12 18.45
N ILE A 14 33.78 27.13 17.23
CA ILE A 14 33.94 28.21 16.24
C ILE A 14 34.20 27.58 14.83
N ARG A 15 33.91 28.38 13.79
CA ARG A 15 34.47 28.44 12.42
C ARG A 15 33.68 27.81 11.25
N SER A 16 32.93 28.69 10.63
CA SER A 16 32.40 28.68 9.28
C SER A 16 33.50 28.83 8.21
N SER A 17 33.40 28.03 7.15
CA SER A 17 33.94 28.30 5.81
C SER A 17 32.91 27.86 4.75
N PRO A 18 32.71 28.60 3.66
CA PRO A 18 31.53 28.47 2.81
C PRO A 18 31.77 27.51 1.64
N TRP A 19 30.93 26.49 1.50
CA TRP A 19 30.85 25.69 0.27
C TRP A 19 29.87 26.36 -0.69
N LYS A 20 30.38 26.76 -1.85
CA LYS A 20 29.59 27.24 -3.00
C LYS A 20 28.97 26.04 -3.72
N SER A 21 27.66 26.06 -3.88
CA SER A 21 26.93 25.22 -4.86
C SER A 21 26.39 26.13 -5.97
N PRO A 22 26.43 25.72 -7.25
CA PRO A 22 25.91 26.53 -8.34
C PRO A 22 24.37 26.54 -8.36
N SER A 23 23.86 27.71 -8.73
CA SER A 23 22.46 28.12 -8.85
C SER A 23 21.64 27.29 -9.82
N ASN A 24 20.47 26.82 -9.37
CA ASN A 24 19.29 26.63 -10.21
C ASN A 24 18.11 27.35 -9.56
N THR A 25 17.62 28.39 -10.23
CA THR A 25 16.50 29.23 -9.79
C THR A 25 15.22 28.66 -10.41
N PHE A 26 14.37 28.02 -9.62
CA PHE A 26 12.98 27.74 -10.02
C PHE A 26 12.06 28.72 -9.29
N THR A 27 11.42 29.59 -10.06
CA THR A 27 10.38 30.51 -9.60
C THR A 27 9.01 29.87 -9.81
N PHE A 28 8.19 29.82 -8.75
CA PHE A 28 6.79 29.38 -8.83
C PHE A 28 5.90 30.50 -9.37
N PRO A 29 5.01 30.26 -10.35
CA PRO A 29 3.96 31.21 -10.70
C PRO A 29 2.77 31.09 -9.73
N THR A 30 2.44 32.19 -9.06
CA THR A 30 1.21 32.40 -8.28
C THR A 30 0.16 33.12 -9.14
N GLN A 31 -0.83 32.40 -9.68
CA GLN A 31 -2.28 32.78 -9.71
C GLN A 31 -3.13 31.86 -10.62
N PRO A 32 -4.44 31.74 -10.34
CA PRO A 32 -5.32 30.72 -10.90
C PRO A 32 -5.99 31.15 -12.22
N GLN A 33 -6.13 30.23 -13.17
CA GLN A 33 -6.97 30.40 -14.36
C GLN A 33 -8.21 29.49 -14.31
N PRO A 34 -9.35 29.94 -14.88
CA PRO A 34 -10.66 29.39 -14.58
C PRO A 34 -10.97 28.10 -15.35
N VAL A 35 -11.69 27.21 -14.65
CA VAL A 35 -12.21 25.94 -15.13
C VAL A 35 -13.36 26.22 -16.11
N THR A 36 -13.32 25.63 -17.32
CA THR A 36 -14.51 25.51 -18.18
C THR A 36 -14.91 24.04 -18.27
N PRO A 37 -16.22 23.72 -18.28
CA PRO A 37 -16.72 22.36 -18.17
C PRO A 37 -16.67 21.66 -19.53
N VAL A 38 -16.18 20.42 -19.56
CA VAL A 38 -16.34 19.54 -20.70
C VAL A 38 -17.71 18.86 -20.57
N THR A 39 -18.62 19.15 -21.48
CA THR A 39 -19.85 18.38 -21.69
C THR A 39 -19.77 17.61 -23.00
N ASP A 40 -20.27 16.39 -22.96
CA ASP A 40 -20.32 15.38 -24.02
C ASP A 40 -21.06 15.79 -25.29
N ASN A 41 -20.68 15.07 -26.36
CA ASN A 41 -21.32 14.88 -27.67
C ASN A 41 -20.90 15.83 -28.78
N PHE A 42 -20.15 15.31 -29.78
CA PHE A 42 -20.43 15.58 -31.20
C PHE A 42 -19.76 14.51 -32.09
N PHE A 43 -20.50 13.46 -32.39
CA PHE A 43 -20.22 12.55 -33.51
C PHE A 43 -21.17 12.95 -34.66
N ASP A 44 -20.63 13.38 -35.79
CA ASP A 44 -21.25 13.17 -37.12
C ASP A 44 -20.17 13.21 -38.22
N PRO A 45 -20.14 12.24 -39.18
CA PRO A 45 -19.06 12.09 -40.15
C PRO A 45 -19.50 12.53 -41.55
N SER A 46 -18.90 13.59 -42.11
CA SER A 46 -18.80 13.81 -43.57
C SER A 46 -17.94 15.03 -43.90
N GLU A 47 -17.20 14.94 -45.01
CA GLU A 47 -16.44 16.00 -45.70
C GLU A 47 -14.98 16.27 -45.22
N VAL A 48 -14.08 15.40 -45.69
CA VAL A 48 -12.82 15.69 -46.40
C VAL A 48 -12.08 17.00 -46.08
N PHE A 49 -10.94 16.88 -45.40
CA PHE A 49 -9.74 17.70 -45.68
C PHE A 49 -8.50 16.80 -45.73
N ASN A 50 -8.02 16.61 -46.96
CA ASN A 50 -6.65 16.19 -47.25
C ASN A 50 -5.67 17.20 -46.64
N SER A 51 -4.51 16.66 -46.22
CA SER A 51 -3.23 17.34 -45.93
C SER A 51 -2.77 17.25 -44.46
N PHE A 52 -2.31 16.06 -44.05
CA PHE A 52 -1.11 15.92 -43.22
C PHE A 52 -0.27 14.72 -43.67
N PRO A 53 1.05 14.86 -43.83
CA PRO A 53 1.93 13.79 -44.32
C PRO A 53 2.18 12.74 -43.23
N HIS A 54 2.01 11.46 -43.57
CA HIS A 54 2.39 10.33 -42.74
C HIS A 54 3.92 10.23 -42.61
N ILE A 55 4.39 10.04 -41.37
CA ILE A 55 5.81 9.93 -40.96
C ILE A 55 6.45 8.57 -41.29
N TYR A 56 5.74 7.65 -41.95
CA TYR A 56 6.31 6.38 -42.41
C TYR A 56 6.53 6.38 -43.92
N SER A 57 7.68 6.92 -44.33
CA SER A 57 8.24 6.74 -45.67
C SER A 57 9.75 6.78 -45.56
N PHE A 58 10.35 5.68 -45.08
CA PHE A 58 11.77 5.44 -45.33
C PHE A 58 11.90 4.69 -46.66
N ALA A 59 12.73 5.29 -47.51
CA ALA A 59 13.09 4.82 -48.83
C ALA A 59 13.60 3.37 -48.78
N GLY A 60 13.16 2.57 -49.75
CA GLY A 60 13.75 1.27 -50.03
C GLY A 60 15.20 1.45 -50.44
N SER A 61 16.11 0.86 -49.67
CA SER A 61 17.43 0.51 -50.18
C SER A 61 17.26 -0.72 -51.06
N ASP A 62 17.68 -0.62 -52.32
CA ASP A 62 17.82 -1.78 -53.21
C ASP A 62 18.66 -2.88 -52.52
N PRO A 63 18.25 -4.15 -52.53
CA PRO A 63 19.09 -5.21 -52.00
C PRO A 63 20.27 -5.42 -52.96
N GLU A 64 21.48 -5.09 -52.51
CA GLU A 64 22.70 -5.58 -53.18
C GLU A 64 22.75 -7.11 -53.07
N PRO A 65 23.07 -7.83 -54.17
CA PRO A 65 23.26 -9.28 -54.12
C PRO A 65 24.58 -9.59 -53.41
N ALA A 66 24.50 -9.99 -52.14
CA ALA A 66 25.63 -10.59 -51.45
C ALA A 66 25.86 -12.01 -51.99
N PHE A 67 26.93 -12.20 -52.76
CA PHE A 67 27.49 -13.52 -53.04
C PHE A 67 28.41 -13.94 -51.90
N SER A 68 28.16 -15.11 -51.30
CA SER A 68 29.19 -15.89 -50.62
C SER A 68 29.11 -17.33 -51.13
N SER A 69 30.04 -17.68 -52.01
CA SER A 69 30.23 -19.04 -52.50
C SER A 69 31.25 -19.77 -51.62
N LEU A 70 31.00 -21.08 -51.46
CA LEU A 70 31.89 -22.21 -51.14
C LEU A 70 31.57 -22.91 -49.81
N ASP A 71 30.54 -23.77 -49.86
CA ASP A 71 30.77 -25.21 -49.66
C ASP A 71 29.72 -26.03 -50.42
N GLU A 72 30.23 -26.95 -51.22
CA GLU A 72 29.56 -27.66 -52.28
C GLU A 72 28.78 -28.87 -51.74
N LYS A 73 27.51 -28.70 -51.37
CA LYS A 73 26.53 -29.80 -51.36
C LYS A 73 25.16 -29.35 -51.85
N ASN A 74 24.90 -29.66 -53.13
CA ASN A 74 23.62 -29.70 -53.83
C ASN A 74 22.38 -29.73 -52.92
N THR A 75 21.75 -28.59 -52.70
CA THR A 75 20.30 -28.52 -52.54
C THR A 75 19.71 -28.28 -53.92
N LYS A 76 18.93 -29.24 -54.41
CA LYS A 76 18.22 -29.11 -55.68
C LYS A 76 17.29 -27.91 -55.58
N VAL A 77 17.54 -26.87 -56.36
CA VAL A 77 16.50 -25.89 -56.71
C VAL A 77 15.45 -26.66 -57.50
N ARG A 78 14.30 -26.93 -56.87
CA ARG A 78 13.17 -27.59 -57.53
C ARG A 78 12.47 -26.58 -58.42
N GLU A 79 12.34 -26.89 -59.70
CA GLU A 79 11.55 -26.10 -60.66
C GLU A 79 10.10 -25.99 -60.16
N ASN A 80 9.59 -24.76 -60.13
CA ASN A 80 8.22 -24.42 -59.80
C ASN A 80 7.28 -25.00 -60.86
N ASN A 81 6.56 -26.09 -60.52
CA ASN A 81 5.32 -26.46 -61.21
C ASN A 81 4.40 -27.41 -60.41
N GLN A 82 4.33 -27.25 -59.09
CA GLN A 82 3.17 -27.71 -58.33
C GLN A 82 2.90 -26.74 -57.17
N ASN A 83 1.68 -26.18 -57.17
CA ASN A 83 1.10 -25.43 -56.06
C ASN A 83 0.83 -26.37 -54.87
N ASP A 84 1.87 -26.70 -54.11
CA ASP A 84 1.72 -27.20 -52.74
C ASP A 84 2.52 -26.28 -51.83
N LEU A 85 1.85 -25.26 -51.32
CA LEU A 85 2.36 -24.39 -50.27
C LEU A 85 2.24 -25.13 -48.93
N ASN A 86 3.24 -25.94 -48.60
CA ASN A 86 3.60 -26.28 -47.23
C ASN A 86 5.06 -25.87 -47.02
N PHE A 87 5.27 -24.56 -46.92
CA PHE A 87 6.59 -23.95 -46.70
C PHE A 87 7.05 -24.07 -45.22
N ASP A 88 6.20 -24.62 -44.34
CA ASP A 88 6.44 -24.74 -42.90
C ASP A 88 7.15 -26.05 -42.49
N GLU A 89 7.25 -27.03 -43.41
CA GLU A 89 7.80 -28.36 -43.07
C GLU A 89 9.26 -28.54 -43.50
N GLU A 90 9.78 -27.72 -44.43
CA GLU A 90 11.13 -27.90 -44.99
C GLU A 90 12.24 -27.15 -44.21
N THR A 91 11.88 -26.19 -43.35
CA THR A 91 12.81 -25.44 -42.47
C THR A 91 13.07 -26.10 -41.10
N LYS A 92 12.34 -27.17 -40.78
CA LYS A 92 12.49 -27.96 -39.52
C LYS A 92 13.27 -29.26 -39.69
N ILE A 93 13.52 -29.72 -40.92
CA ILE A 93 14.13 -31.03 -41.17
C ILE A 93 15.63 -30.99 -40.85
N GLY A 94 15.99 -31.53 -39.70
CA GLY A 94 17.39 -31.69 -39.28
C GLY A 94 17.92 -30.61 -38.33
N CYS A 95 17.03 -29.79 -37.75
CA CYS A 95 17.37 -28.91 -36.63
C CYS A 95 17.60 -29.71 -35.35
N ASP A 96 18.44 -29.17 -34.48
CA ASP A 96 18.64 -29.69 -33.12
C ASP A 96 17.34 -29.54 -32.31
N ASP A 97 17.08 -30.46 -31.39
CA ASP A 97 15.87 -30.45 -30.54
C ASP A 97 15.79 -29.24 -29.60
N GLN A 98 16.90 -28.53 -29.43
CA GLN A 98 17.01 -27.31 -28.66
C GLN A 98 16.53 -26.05 -29.39
N CYS A 99 16.39 -26.10 -30.73
CA CYS A 99 15.90 -24.98 -31.52
C CYS A 99 14.36 -24.83 -31.39
N ASP A 100 13.85 -23.60 -31.43
CA ASP A 100 12.41 -23.33 -31.39
C ASP A 100 11.72 -23.53 -32.76
N ASP A 101 10.47 -23.11 -32.86
CA ASP A 101 9.66 -23.26 -34.07
C ASP A 101 10.05 -22.33 -35.22
N GLN A 102 10.93 -21.34 -35.00
CA GLN A 102 11.52 -20.47 -36.05
C GLN A 102 12.54 -21.20 -36.92
N GLY A 103 13.08 -22.34 -36.46
CA GLY A 103 13.98 -23.19 -37.24
C GLY A 103 15.47 -22.99 -36.95
N CYS A 104 16.32 -23.48 -37.87
CA CYS A 104 17.79 -23.48 -37.74
C CYS A 104 18.47 -23.18 -39.09
N PHE A 105 19.69 -22.63 -39.05
CA PHE A 105 20.52 -22.42 -40.24
C PHE A 105 21.40 -23.64 -40.58
N GLY A 106 21.28 -24.74 -39.85
CA GLY A 106 21.99 -25.99 -40.13
C GLY A 106 21.89 -27.01 -39.00
N LYS A 107 22.63 -28.12 -39.15
CA LYS A 107 22.64 -29.23 -38.18
C LYS A 107 23.52 -28.91 -36.96
N GLY A 108 23.01 -29.19 -35.77
CA GLY A 108 23.72 -29.09 -34.49
C GLY A 108 23.25 -27.94 -33.58
N PRO A 109 23.65 -27.95 -32.29
CA PRO A 109 23.07 -27.11 -31.23
C PRO A 109 23.51 -25.62 -31.27
N THR A 110 24.46 -25.27 -32.15
CA THR A 110 24.97 -23.90 -32.35
C THR A 110 24.31 -23.15 -33.50
N LYS A 111 23.42 -23.81 -34.25
CA LYS A 111 22.86 -23.28 -35.50
C LYS A 111 21.37 -22.97 -35.40
N CYS A 112 20.85 -22.76 -34.19
CA CYS A 112 19.46 -22.36 -33.97
C CYS A 112 19.23 -20.89 -34.30
N ILE A 113 18.08 -20.55 -34.89
CA ILE A 113 17.64 -19.15 -35.06
C ILE A 113 17.19 -18.57 -33.71
N ALA A 114 16.43 -19.36 -32.96
CA ALA A 114 16.08 -19.13 -31.56
C ALA A 114 16.05 -20.47 -30.82
N CYS A 115 16.27 -20.45 -29.50
CA CYS A 115 16.24 -21.65 -28.68
C CYS A 115 14.89 -21.76 -27.96
N ARG A 116 14.36 -22.98 -27.84
CA ARG A 116 12.99 -23.21 -27.34
C ARG A 116 12.79 -22.89 -25.85
N TYR A 117 13.78 -23.22 -25.02
CA TYR A 117 13.77 -23.07 -23.55
C TYR A 117 15.13 -22.61 -22.99
N LYS A 118 15.93 -21.97 -23.84
CA LYS A 118 17.33 -21.63 -23.59
C LYS A 118 17.60 -20.23 -24.15
N ARG A 119 18.68 -19.61 -23.70
CA ARG A 119 19.18 -18.36 -24.28
C ARG A 119 20.34 -18.65 -25.23
N MET A 120 20.51 -17.81 -26.23
CA MET A 120 21.67 -17.88 -27.13
C MET A 120 22.88 -17.21 -26.44
N ASP A 121 24.04 -17.86 -26.52
CA ASP A 121 25.30 -17.23 -26.11
C ASP A 121 25.90 -16.40 -27.25
N SER A 122 26.22 -15.14 -26.97
CA SER A 122 26.76 -14.17 -27.93
C SER A 122 28.12 -14.59 -28.51
N GLU A 123 28.86 -15.46 -27.83
CA GLU A 123 30.22 -15.83 -28.25
C GLU A 123 30.32 -17.13 -29.06
N GLN A 124 29.30 -18.00 -29.02
CA GLN A 124 29.36 -19.33 -29.67
C GLN A 124 28.08 -19.74 -30.41
N GLY A 125 26.97 -18.99 -30.30
CA GLY A 125 25.67 -19.39 -30.88
C GLY A 125 25.07 -20.62 -30.20
N GLU A 126 25.64 -21.07 -29.07
CA GLU A 126 25.15 -22.21 -28.30
C GLU A 126 23.94 -21.82 -27.44
N CYS A 127 22.94 -22.71 -27.42
CA CYS A 127 21.82 -22.60 -26.51
C CYS A 127 22.23 -22.97 -25.07
N LYS A 128 22.31 -21.98 -24.18
CA LYS A 128 22.56 -22.16 -22.75
C LYS A 128 21.26 -22.12 -21.93
N PRO A 129 21.13 -22.94 -20.88
CA PRO A 129 19.93 -22.97 -20.06
C PRO A 129 19.67 -21.63 -19.38
N CYS A 130 18.38 -21.32 -19.18
CA CYS A 130 17.92 -20.23 -18.34
C CYS A 130 18.10 -20.56 -16.85
N HIS A 131 17.84 -19.58 -15.99
CA HIS A 131 17.62 -19.84 -14.57
C HIS A 131 16.49 -20.87 -14.39
N GLU A 132 16.61 -21.75 -13.39
CA GLU A 132 15.65 -22.86 -13.15
C GLU A 132 14.19 -22.40 -12.95
N ALA A 133 14.01 -21.18 -12.46
CA ALA A 133 12.70 -20.58 -12.23
C ALA A 133 12.03 -20.06 -13.52
N CYS A 134 12.69 -20.15 -14.67
CA CYS A 134 12.30 -19.47 -15.90
C CYS A 134 12.15 -20.45 -17.06
N GLU A 135 11.06 -20.29 -17.81
CA GLU A 135 10.78 -21.07 -19.02
C GLU A 135 11.54 -20.50 -20.22
N THR A 136 11.53 -19.18 -20.35
CA THR A 136 12.27 -18.44 -21.37
C THR A 136 12.95 -17.22 -20.75
N CYS A 137 14.12 -16.84 -21.27
CA CYS A 137 14.94 -15.79 -20.70
C CYS A 137 15.74 -15.04 -21.77
N THR A 138 16.08 -13.78 -21.49
CA THR A 138 17.05 -12.99 -22.25
C THR A 138 18.46 -13.10 -21.68
N GLY A 139 18.59 -13.56 -20.43
CA GLY A 139 19.85 -13.62 -19.70
C GLY A 139 19.89 -14.78 -18.70
N PRO A 140 21.06 -15.07 -18.11
CA PRO A 140 21.22 -16.19 -17.18
C PRO A 140 20.54 -15.96 -15.82
N ASP A 141 20.30 -14.70 -15.45
CA ASP A 141 19.81 -14.33 -14.14
C ASP A 141 18.29 -14.52 -14.00
N GLN A 142 17.83 -14.74 -12.77
CA GLN A 142 16.41 -14.86 -12.43
C GLN A 142 15.57 -13.61 -12.75
N LYS A 143 16.23 -12.45 -12.93
CA LYS A 143 15.62 -11.18 -13.35
C LYS A 143 15.52 -11.00 -14.86
N SER A 144 16.11 -11.90 -15.63
CA SER A 144 16.16 -11.81 -17.09
C SER A 144 15.13 -12.75 -17.74
N CYS A 145 14.03 -13.00 -17.05
CA CYS A 145 13.06 -14.03 -17.44
C CYS A 145 11.89 -13.39 -18.19
N LEU A 146 11.60 -13.93 -19.37
CA LEU A 146 10.46 -13.50 -20.18
C LEU A 146 9.18 -14.23 -19.77
N ALA A 147 9.31 -15.50 -19.43
CA ALA A 147 8.23 -16.32 -18.88
C ALA A 147 8.74 -17.17 -17.71
N CYS A 148 7.92 -17.28 -16.67
CA CYS A 148 8.21 -18.12 -15.52
C CYS A 148 7.92 -19.59 -15.82
N ALA A 149 8.75 -20.48 -15.28
CA ALA A 149 8.55 -21.92 -15.42
C ALA A 149 7.21 -22.35 -14.79
N PRO A 150 6.60 -23.46 -15.24
CA PRO A 150 5.37 -23.98 -14.65
C PRO A 150 5.46 -24.11 -13.13
N GLY A 151 4.41 -23.68 -12.41
CA GLY A 151 4.38 -23.65 -10.95
C GLY A 151 5.09 -22.45 -10.31
N HIS A 152 5.69 -21.55 -11.10
CA HIS A 152 6.20 -20.28 -10.61
C HIS A 152 5.27 -19.11 -10.94
N VAL A 153 5.31 -18.10 -10.09
CA VAL A 153 4.61 -16.83 -10.20
C VAL A 153 5.60 -15.68 -10.36
N ARG A 154 5.24 -14.67 -11.15
CA ARG A 154 6.11 -13.51 -11.42
C ARG A 154 5.83 -12.37 -10.45
N VAL A 155 6.83 -11.93 -9.70
CA VAL A 155 6.74 -10.70 -8.89
C VAL A 155 6.93 -9.50 -9.79
N VAL A 156 5.86 -8.74 -10.01
CA VAL A 156 5.79 -7.73 -11.09
C VAL A 156 6.85 -6.63 -10.98
N ASP A 157 7.12 -6.14 -9.77
CA ASP A 157 8.02 -5.01 -9.54
C ASP A 157 9.51 -5.41 -9.48
N LEU A 158 9.78 -6.67 -9.12
CA LEU A 158 11.13 -7.21 -9.01
C LEU A 158 11.59 -7.97 -10.27
N ASP A 159 10.63 -8.30 -11.13
CA ASP A 159 10.79 -9.11 -12.33
C ASP A 159 11.44 -10.48 -12.08
N ILE A 160 11.08 -11.12 -10.97
CA ILE A 160 11.60 -12.44 -10.58
C ILE A 160 10.47 -13.48 -10.55
N CYS A 161 10.82 -14.71 -10.91
CA CYS A 161 9.93 -15.86 -10.82
C CYS A 161 10.18 -16.63 -9.52
N LEU A 162 9.15 -16.82 -8.69
CA LEU A 162 9.21 -17.55 -7.42
C LEU A 162 8.11 -18.61 -7.34
N GLN A 163 8.26 -19.61 -6.48
CA GLN A 163 7.23 -20.62 -6.24
C GLN A 163 6.03 -20.07 -5.46
N GLN A 164 6.27 -19.11 -4.57
CA GLN A 164 5.26 -18.47 -3.74
C GLN A 164 5.50 -16.96 -3.71
N CYS A 165 4.44 -16.17 -3.67
CA CYS A 165 4.56 -14.74 -3.46
C CYS A 165 5.22 -14.43 -2.11
N PRO A 166 6.16 -13.46 -2.06
CA PRO A 166 6.76 -13.02 -0.81
C PRO A 166 5.74 -12.25 0.04
N GLU A 167 6.05 -12.08 1.34
CA GLU A 167 5.28 -11.21 2.24
C GLU A 167 5.12 -9.80 1.65
N GLY A 168 3.94 -9.19 1.87
CA GLY A 168 3.58 -7.90 1.26
C GLY A 168 3.11 -7.98 -0.20
N TYR A 169 2.96 -9.18 -0.76
CA TYR A 169 2.40 -9.40 -2.10
C TYR A 169 1.22 -10.35 -2.06
N PHE A 170 0.25 -10.11 -2.94
CA PHE A 170 -0.90 -10.96 -3.19
C PHE A 170 -0.74 -11.70 -4.52
N GLU A 171 -1.12 -12.97 -4.53
CA GLU A 171 -1.09 -13.82 -5.72
C GLU A 171 -2.34 -13.63 -6.58
N HIS A 172 -2.15 -13.04 -7.77
CA HIS A 172 -3.19 -12.94 -8.78
C HIS A 172 -3.20 -14.19 -9.67
N PHE A 173 -4.00 -15.19 -9.28
CA PHE A 173 -4.06 -16.50 -9.93
C PHE A 173 -4.37 -16.46 -11.44
N ALA A 174 -5.14 -15.48 -11.90
CA ALA A 174 -5.51 -15.37 -13.31
C ALA A 174 -4.29 -15.12 -14.21
N ASP A 175 -3.34 -14.31 -13.74
CA ASP A 175 -2.14 -13.94 -14.49
C ASP A 175 -0.87 -14.65 -14.01
N ARG A 176 -0.97 -15.45 -12.92
CA ARG A 176 0.18 -16.04 -12.21
C ARG A 176 1.23 -14.99 -11.83
N THR A 177 0.76 -13.86 -11.30
CA THR A 177 1.62 -12.76 -10.86
C THR A 177 1.45 -12.47 -9.37
N CYS A 178 2.51 -11.96 -8.75
CA CYS A 178 2.46 -11.40 -7.41
C CYS A 178 2.41 -9.88 -7.53
N ILE A 179 1.32 -9.29 -7.04
CA ILE A 179 1.07 -7.86 -7.06
C ILE A 179 1.28 -7.33 -5.63
N PRO A 180 1.98 -6.20 -5.42
CA PRO A 180 2.16 -5.65 -4.09
C PRO A 180 0.81 -5.32 -3.44
N CYS A 181 0.75 -5.51 -2.12
CA CYS A 181 -0.36 -5.02 -1.32
C CYS A 181 -0.44 -3.49 -1.37
N GLN A 182 -1.61 -2.93 -1.01
CA GLN A 182 -1.74 -1.49 -0.84
C GLN A 182 -0.77 -0.95 0.22
N PRO A 183 -0.39 0.35 0.13
CA PRO A 183 0.47 0.97 1.12
C PRO A 183 -0.06 0.78 2.54
N ASN A 184 0.86 0.64 3.50
CA ASN A 184 0.59 0.42 4.92
C ASN A 184 0.18 -1.01 5.30
N CYS A 185 0.05 -1.91 4.32
CA CYS A 185 -0.33 -3.30 4.56
C CYS A 185 0.90 -4.19 4.46
N ALA A 186 1.23 -4.82 5.59
CA ALA A 186 2.30 -5.82 5.65
C ALA A 186 1.89 -7.12 4.93
N GLY A 187 0.59 -7.40 4.86
CA GLY A 187 0.02 -8.55 4.16
C GLY A 187 -1.40 -8.27 3.70
N CYS A 188 -1.79 -8.91 2.61
CA CYS A 188 -3.12 -8.81 2.02
C CYS A 188 -3.58 -10.15 1.45
N GLN A 189 -4.90 -10.32 1.32
CA GLN A 189 -5.51 -11.55 0.84
C GLN A 189 -6.70 -11.22 -0.07
N ASP A 190 -6.92 -12.05 -1.09
CA ASP A 190 -7.96 -11.92 -2.13
C ASP A 190 -7.81 -10.71 -3.05
N ARG A 191 -7.37 -9.56 -2.53
CA ARG A 191 -7.15 -8.32 -3.26
C ARG A 191 -6.05 -7.49 -2.60
N PRO A 192 -5.35 -6.61 -3.36
CA PRO A 192 -4.30 -5.76 -2.79
C PRO A 192 -4.82 -4.77 -1.72
N ASP A 193 -6.10 -4.41 -1.75
CA ASP A 193 -6.75 -3.50 -0.78
C ASP A 193 -7.32 -4.21 0.46
N HIS A 194 -7.28 -5.55 0.51
CA HIS A 194 -7.81 -6.35 1.60
C HIS A 194 -6.68 -6.79 2.52
N CYS A 195 -6.33 -5.95 3.48
CA CYS A 195 -5.19 -6.16 4.34
C CYS A 195 -5.49 -7.14 5.47
N THR A 196 -4.57 -8.07 5.71
CA THR A 196 -4.64 -9.07 6.78
C THR A 196 -3.75 -8.71 7.97
N SER A 197 -2.71 -7.93 7.70
CA SER A 197 -1.78 -7.36 8.67
C SER A 197 -1.31 -5.97 8.22
N CYS A 198 -0.93 -5.15 9.18
CA CYS A 198 -0.52 -3.77 8.96
C CYS A 198 0.96 -3.57 9.21
N ASP A 199 1.55 -2.60 8.50
CA ASP A 199 2.90 -2.14 8.77
C ASP A 199 3.00 -1.54 10.18
N HIS A 200 4.21 -1.58 10.74
CA HIS A 200 4.48 -1.29 12.14
C HIS A 200 3.71 -0.07 12.71
N HIS A 201 3.08 -0.29 13.87
CA HIS A 201 2.29 0.69 14.64
C HIS A 201 0.96 1.13 14.04
N LEU A 202 0.51 0.48 12.97
CA LEU A 202 -0.84 0.69 12.43
C LEU A 202 -1.81 -0.37 12.91
N LEU A 203 -3.07 0.02 12.97
CA LEU A 203 -4.16 -0.76 13.53
C LEU A 203 -5.04 -1.31 12.42
N LEU A 204 -5.31 -2.61 12.47
CA LEU A 204 -6.19 -3.25 11.50
C LEU A 204 -7.66 -3.06 11.87
N TYR A 205 -8.43 -2.48 10.94
CA TYR A 205 -9.87 -2.33 11.04
C TYR A 205 -10.53 -2.56 9.68
N GLN A 206 -11.46 -3.51 9.60
CA GLN A 206 -12.21 -3.82 8.37
C GLN A 206 -11.30 -3.99 7.13
N ASN A 207 -10.25 -4.79 7.26
CA ASN A 207 -9.23 -5.04 6.23
C ASN A 207 -8.42 -3.80 5.77
N LYS A 208 -8.42 -2.73 6.57
CA LYS A 208 -7.64 -1.52 6.32
C LYS A 208 -6.74 -1.19 7.50
N CYS A 209 -5.60 -0.60 7.21
CA CYS A 209 -4.64 -0.16 8.19
C CYS A 209 -4.82 1.33 8.49
N LEU A 210 -5.07 1.65 9.76
CA LEU A 210 -5.36 3.01 10.24
C LEU A 210 -4.35 3.42 11.33
N ALA A 211 -4.09 4.72 11.44
CA ALA A 211 -3.22 5.26 12.50
C ALA A 211 -3.91 5.31 13.88
N SER A 212 -5.23 5.26 13.92
CA SER A 212 -6.02 5.24 15.15
C SER A 212 -7.36 4.56 14.90
N CYS A 213 -7.90 3.91 15.93
CA CYS A 213 -9.20 3.27 15.84
C CYS A 213 -10.33 4.31 15.69
N PRO A 214 -11.32 4.06 14.82
CA PRO A 214 -12.45 4.96 14.65
C PRO A 214 -13.32 5.03 15.92
N THR A 215 -14.26 5.99 15.94
CA THR A 215 -15.25 6.11 17.03
C THR A 215 -16.02 4.81 17.26
N ASN A 216 -16.43 4.55 18.50
CA ASN A 216 -17.06 3.30 18.95
C ASN A 216 -16.15 2.05 18.87
N THR A 217 -14.84 2.23 18.70
CA THR A 217 -13.86 1.13 18.76
C THR A 217 -12.69 1.50 19.65
N PHE A 218 -11.94 0.49 20.09
CA PHE A 218 -10.73 0.64 20.90
C PHE A 218 -9.61 -0.24 20.35
N GLU A 219 -8.38 0.15 20.67
CA GLU A 219 -7.17 -0.58 20.31
C GLU A 219 -6.97 -1.79 21.24
N THR A 220 -6.74 -2.95 20.64
CA THR A 220 -6.37 -4.18 21.35
C THR A 220 -4.85 -4.39 21.33
N ASP A 221 -4.33 -5.19 22.25
CA ASP A 221 -2.90 -5.54 22.31
C ASP A 221 -2.34 -6.13 21.01
N ASP A 222 -3.18 -6.80 20.21
CA ASP A 222 -2.82 -7.37 18.90
C ASP A 222 -2.84 -6.36 17.73
N TYR A 223 -2.81 -5.05 18.00
CA TYR A 223 -2.87 -3.97 17.01
C TYR A 223 -4.11 -4.04 16.09
N ARG A 224 -5.27 -4.32 16.68
CA ARG A 224 -6.57 -4.38 15.98
C ARG A 224 -7.55 -3.43 16.65
N CYS A 225 -8.55 -3.01 15.88
CA CYS A 225 -9.65 -2.23 16.40
C CYS A 225 -10.85 -3.14 16.70
N ALA A 226 -11.25 -3.20 17.97
CA ALA A 226 -12.40 -3.96 18.44
C ALA A 226 -13.55 -3.00 18.83
N PRO A 227 -14.82 -3.42 18.68
CA PRO A 227 -15.95 -2.57 19.04
C PRO A 227 -16.07 -2.38 20.55
N CYS A 228 -16.47 -1.17 20.95
CA CYS A 228 -16.86 -0.86 22.32
C CYS A 228 -18.16 -1.58 22.72
N HIS A 229 -18.44 -1.62 24.02
CA HIS A 229 -19.78 -1.98 24.50
C HIS A 229 -20.82 -1.00 23.96
N GLU A 230 -22.04 -1.47 23.66
CA GLU A 230 -23.13 -0.67 23.07
C GLU A 230 -23.56 0.54 23.92
N SER A 231 -23.22 0.54 25.21
CA SER A 231 -23.51 1.65 26.12
C SER A 231 -22.51 2.80 26.05
N CYS A 232 -21.37 2.62 25.37
CA CYS A 232 -20.27 3.59 25.31
C CYS A 232 -20.16 4.23 23.90
N GLU A 233 -19.77 5.49 23.83
CA GLU A 233 -19.38 6.18 22.58
C GLU A 233 -17.88 5.98 22.28
N THR A 234 -17.04 6.09 23.31
CA THR A 234 -15.62 5.71 23.26
C THR A 234 -15.26 4.91 24.51
N CYS A 235 -14.29 4.00 24.39
CA CYS A 235 -13.98 3.05 25.45
C CYS A 235 -12.48 2.70 25.49
N THR A 236 -12.02 2.15 26.60
CA THR A 236 -10.71 1.48 26.73
C THR A 236 -10.81 -0.03 26.57
N GLY A 237 -12.02 -0.57 26.46
CA GLY A 237 -12.26 -2.01 26.36
C GLY A 237 -13.70 -2.35 26.03
N SER A 238 -13.99 -3.64 25.87
CA SER A 238 -15.29 -4.16 25.45
C SER A 238 -16.33 -4.23 26.57
N ASN A 239 -15.95 -3.99 27.83
CA ASN A 239 -16.87 -4.05 28.95
C ASN A 239 -17.67 -2.75 29.10
N SER A 240 -18.91 -2.86 29.56
CA SER A 240 -19.80 -1.75 29.94
C SER A 240 -19.22 -0.79 30.99
N SER A 241 -18.19 -1.22 31.74
CA SER A 241 -17.46 -0.42 32.75
C SER A 241 -16.13 0.15 32.28
N GLN A 242 -15.84 0.07 30.97
CA GLN A 242 -14.62 0.58 30.36
C GLN A 242 -14.94 1.73 29.38
N CYS A 243 -16.01 2.48 29.64
CA CYS A 243 -16.36 3.64 28.84
C CYS A 243 -15.46 4.84 29.21
N ILE A 244 -15.08 5.62 28.19
CA ILE A 244 -14.42 6.92 28.33
C ILE A 244 -15.43 8.05 28.06
N ARG A 245 -16.26 7.92 27.02
CA ARG A 245 -17.31 8.88 26.69
C ARG A 245 -18.64 8.18 26.50
N CYS A 246 -19.70 8.87 26.92
CA CYS A 246 -21.05 8.36 26.86
C CYS A 246 -21.84 8.97 25.69
N PRO A 247 -22.72 8.17 25.06
CA PRO A 247 -23.62 8.65 24.04
C PRO A 247 -24.56 9.71 24.61
N SER A 248 -25.19 10.48 23.72
CA SER A 248 -26.11 11.55 24.10
C SER A 248 -27.24 11.04 25.02
N GLY A 249 -27.53 11.78 26.09
CA GLY A 249 -28.55 11.41 27.08
C GLY A 249 -28.05 10.47 28.19
N ARG A 250 -26.75 10.15 28.23
CA ARG A 250 -26.11 9.44 29.35
C ARG A 250 -24.91 10.23 29.87
N PHE A 251 -24.55 9.98 31.12
CA PHE A 251 -23.45 10.62 31.83
C PHE A 251 -22.41 9.58 32.24
N TRP A 252 -21.15 9.94 32.10
CA TRP A 252 -20.04 9.12 32.59
C TRP A 252 -19.99 9.12 34.11
N TYR A 253 -19.84 7.94 34.70
CA TYR A 253 -19.64 7.74 36.13
C TYR A 253 -18.84 6.46 36.36
N GLU A 254 -17.65 6.59 36.95
CA GLU A 254 -16.76 5.47 37.32
C GLU A 254 -16.55 4.44 36.18
N GLY A 255 -16.34 4.92 34.95
CA GLY A 255 -16.13 4.06 33.77
C GLY A 255 -17.41 3.50 33.13
N ARG A 256 -18.59 3.84 33.64
CA ARG A 256 -19.89 3.42 33.10
C ARG A 256 -20.69 4.60 32.57
N CYS A 257 -21.60 4.32 31.64
CA CYS A 257 -22.54 5.30 31.12
C CYS A 257 -23.94 5.07 31.70
N ILE A 258 -24.36 5.96 32.60
CA ILE A 258 -25.63 5.90 33.33
C ILE A 258 -26.60 7.00 32.88
N GLY A 259 -27.90 6.78 33.03
CA GLY A 259 -28.93 7.76 32.63
C GLY A 259 -29.16 8.87 33.66
N GLU A 260 -29.00 8.54 34.95
CA GLU A 260 -29.17 9.46 36.07
C GLU A 260 -27.97 9.36 37.00
N CYS A 261 -27.46 10.50 37.47
CA CYS A 261 -26.33 10.53 38.38
C CYS A 261 -26.73 10.05 39.80
N PRO A 262 -25.84 9.33 40.50
CA PRO A 262 -26.11 8.89 41.86
C PRO A 262 -26.20 10.06 42.85
N ALA A 263 -26.65 9.79 44.08
CA ALA A 263 -26.65 10.78 45.16
C ALA A 263 -25.26 11.40 45.34
N HIS A 264 -25.23 12.65 45.82
CA HIS A 264 -24.00 13.47 45.92
C HIS A 264 -23.34 13.82 44.59
N HIS A 265 -24.00 13.59 43.45
CA HIS A 265 -23.51 13.98 42.14
C HIS A 265 -24.57 14.76 41.38
N PHE A 266 -24.12 15.64 40.48
CA PHE A 266 -24.99 16.33 39.54
C PHE A 266 -24.54 16.04 38.11
N ALA A 267 -25.50 16.08 37.18
CA ALA A 267 -25.27 15.86 35.77
C ALA A 267 -24.71 17.11 35.10
N ASP A 268 -23.47 17.07 34.62
CA ASP A 268 -22.91 18.10 33.76
C ASP A 268 -23.21 17.78 32.29
N TYR A 269 -24.11 18.55 31.68
CA TYR A 269 -24.51 18.39 30.28
C TYR A 269 -23.43 18.79 29.28
N ASN A 270 -22.49 19.67 29.66
CA ASN A 270 -21.40 20.10 28.78
C ASN A 270 -20.35 19.00 28.64
N GLN A 271 -19.97 18.40 29.77
CA GLN A 271 -18.95 17.34 29.82
C GLN A 271 -19.56 15.93 29.62
N ARG A 272 -20.88 15.79 29.79
CA ARG A 272 -21.61 14.51 29.84
C ARG A 272 -21.04 13.57 30.89
N GLU A 273 -20.85 14.12 32.09
CA GLU A 273 -20.24 13.44 33.23
C GLU A 273 -21.01 13.75 34.51
N CYS A 274 -21.02 12.80 35.44
CA CYS A 274 -21.53 12.99 36.79
C CYS A 274 -20.43 13.58 37.67
N ILE A 275 -20.62 14.81 38.13
CA ILE A 275 -19.64 15.53 38.94
C ILE A 275 -20.09 15.52 40.40
N GLU A 276 -19.15 15.26 41.30
CA GLU A 276 -19.38 15.30 42.75
C GLU A 276 -19.84 16.69 43.22
N CYS A 277 -20.81 16.69 44.13
CA CYS A 277 -21.31 17.88 44.78
C CYS A 277 -20.28 18.46 45.77
N PRO A 278 -20.39 19.77 46.09
CA PRO A 278 -19.57 20.39 47.12
C PRO A 278 -19.70 19.67 48.48
N PRO A 279 -18.65 19.69 49.33
CA PRO A 279 -18.66 18.99 50.60
C PRO A 279 -19.81 19.46 51.51
N GLY A 280 -20.45 18.50 52.16
CA GLY A 280 -21.62 18.75 53.01
C GLY A 280 -22.96 18.78 52.26
N CYS A 281 -22.95 18.64 50.94
CA CYS A 281 -24.15 18.70 50.10
C CYS A 281 -24.66 17.30 49.71
N SER A 282 -25.98 17.06 49.82
CA SER A 282 -26.63 15.82 49.37
C SER A 282 -27.14 15.94 47.93
N GLU A 283 -27.75 17.05 47.55
CA GLU A 283 -28.15 17.36 46.17
C GLU A 283 -27.67 18.76 45.78
N CYS A 284 -27.06 18.89 44.61
CA CYS A 284 -26.56 20.16 44.11
C CYS A 284 -26.92 20.39 42.64
N ASN A 285 -26.91 21.65 42.24
CA ASN A 285 -26.89 22.08 40.85
C ASN A 285 -25.60 22.87 40.62
N ALA A 286 -24.63 22.26 39.95
CA ALA A 286 -23.29 22.79 39.79
C ALA A 286 -22.66 23.19 41.14
N SER A 287 -22.31 24.46 41.31
CA SER A 287 -21.69 24.97 42.55
C SER A 287 -22.70 25.33 43.65
N THR A 288 -24.01 25.23 43.37
CA THR A 288 -25.06 25.60 44.32
C THR A 288 -25.67 24.36 44.96
N CYS A 289 -25.63 24.31 46.28
CA CYS A 289 -26.23 23.23 47.03
C CYS A 289 -27.73 23.47 47.24
N ILE A 290 -28.53 22.45 46.95
CA ILE A 290 -29.99 22.46 47.11
C ILE A 290 -30.36 21.92 48.50
N SER A 291 -29.75 20.80 48.90
CA SER A 291 -29.97 20.14 50.19
C SER A 291 -28.63 19.72 50.80
N CYS A 292 -28.49 19.93 52.11
CA CYS A 292 -27.28 19.54 52.85
C CYS A 292 -27.46 18.18 53.55
N LEU A 293 -26.33 17.56 53.89
CA LEU A 293 -26.25 16.43 54.82
C LEU A 293 -26.73 16.83 56.23
N ASP A 294 -27.09 15.83 57.03
CA ASP A 294 -27.48 16.03 58.43
C ASP A 294 -26.39 16.82 59.19
N ASP A 295 -26.81 17.80 60.00
CA ASP A 295 -25.98 18.77 60.74
C ASP A 295 -25.34 19.93 59.93
N TRP A 296 -25.64 20.05 58.65
CA TRP A 296 -25.19 21.15 57.80
C TRP A 296 -26.33 22.07 57.39
N LYS A 297 -26.06 23.39 57.29
CA LYS A 297 -27.04 24.38 56.81
C LYS A 297 -26.50 25.11 55.58
N VAL A 298 -27.38 25.35 54.60
CA VAL A 298 -27.09 26.16 53.41
C VAL A 298 -26.90 27.62 53.84
N ASN A 299 -25.76 28.20 53.50
CA ASN A 299 -25.47 29.63 53.66
C ASN A 299 -26.02 30.43 52.45
N ILE A 300 -26.12 31.76 52.56
CA ILE A 300 -26.57 32.70 51.51
C ILE A 300 -25.79 32.58 50.18
N LYS A 301 -24.60 31.96 50.22
CA LYS A 301 -23.76 31.68 49.04
C LYS A 301 -24.05 30.31 48.40
N GLY A 302 -25.09 29.60 48.84
CA GLY A 302 -25.47 28.28 48.32
C GLY A 302 -24.48 27.17 48.68
N ARG A 303 -23.77 27.28 49.81
CA ARG A 303 -22.82 26.27 50.31
C ARG A 303 -23.24 25.77 51.67
N CYS A 304 -23.04 24.49 51.94
CA CYS A 304 -23.28 23.90 53.25
C CYS A 304 -22.15 24.27 54.22
N GLN A 305 -22.50 24.61 55.46
CA GLN A 305 -21.54 24.78 56.56
C GLN A 305 -22.05 24.03 57.81
N THR A 306 -21.14 23.41 58.56
CA THR A 306 -21.42 22.75 59.84
C THR A 306 -21.77 23.79 60.91
N GLN A 307 -22.63 23.42 61.86
CA GLN A 307 -22.97 24.29 63.01
C GLN A 307 -21.84 24.38 64.05
N THR A 308 -20.76 23.59 63.94
CA THR A 308 -19.58 23.62 64.81
C THR A 308 -18.38 24.28 64.12
N SER A 309 -18.50 25.58 63.85
CA SER A 309 -17.29 26.42 63.85
C SER A 309 -17.06 26.83 65.30
N ASP A 310 -16.61 25.89 66.13
CA ASP A 310 -15.99 26.28 67.40
C ASP A 310 -14.89 27.27 67.04
N LYS A 311 -14.97 28.45 67.67
CA LYS A 311 -13.87 29.40 67.74
C LYS A 311 -12.59 28.59 67.90
N CYS A 312 -11.63 28.75 66.99
CA CYS A 312 -10.26 28.45 67.34
C CYS A 312 -9.93 29.41 68.49
N ASP A 313 -10.00 28.92 69.73
CA ASP A 313 -9.49 29.65 70.89
C ASP A 313 -7.99 29.87 70.65
N VAL A 314 -7.63 31.14 70.54
CA VAL A 314 -6.27 31.66 70.34
C VAL A 314 -5.54 31.70 71.67
#